data_AF-A0A1Y4J005-F1
#
_entry.id   AF-A0A1Y4J005-F1
#
_cell.length_a   1.000
_cell.length_b   1.000
_cell.length_c   1.000
_cell.angle_alpha   90.00
_cell.angle_beta   90.00
_cell.angle_gamma   90.00
#
_symmetry.space_group_name_H-M   'P 1'
#
loop_
_entity.id
_entity.type
_entity.pdbx_description
1 polymer ?
#
loop_
_entity_poly.entity_id
_entity_poly.type
_entity_poly.pdbx_seq_one_letter_code
_entity_poly.pdbx_strand_id
1 'polypeptide(L)'
;MAFPDRSDLPARTMLTSEGFVSRSTHVVADPRTQRLRTLTPIECERLNGFPDDWTAGMPERLRYFTMGNALVVPLVKAMGKRISALAEDEQRS
;
A
#
# COMPACT_ATOMS: atom_id res chain seq x y z
N MET A 1 -1.23 -3.37 18.94
CA MET A 1 -0.50 -2.71 17.82
C MET A 1 0.52 -1.78 18.42
N ALA A 2 1.67 -1.61 17.77
CA ALA A 2 2.63 -0.59 18.18
C ALA A 2 2.04 0.81 17.92
N PHE A 3 2.30 1.75 18.81
CA PHE A 3 1.94 3.15 18.63
C PHE A 3 3.14 4.03 19.03
N PRO A 4 3.68 4.85 18.13
CA PRO A 4 3.42 4.85 16.68
C PRO A 4 3.83 3.51 16.01
N ASP A 5 3.40 3.32 14.77
CA ASP A 5 3.91 2.28 13.89
C ASP A 5 5.43 2.42 13.74
N ARG A 6 6.09 1.26 13.77
CA ARG A 6 7.55 1.13 13.74
C ARG A 6 8.05 1.19 12.30
N SER A 7 8.99 2.09 12.01
CA SER A 7 9.58 2.25 10.68
C SER A 7 10.54 1.14 10.28
N ASP A 8 11.03 0.35 11.24
CA ASP A 8 11.99 -0.75 11.05
C ASP A 8 11.32 -2.11 10.79
N LEU A 9 9.99 -2.16 10.82
CA LEU A 9 9.22 -3.37 10.57
C LEU A 9 8.40 -3.23 9.28
N PRO A 10 8.01 -4.35 8.64
CA PRO A 10 7.05 -4.32 7.55
C PRO A 10 5.75 -3.61 7.97
N ALA A 11 5.18 -2.84 7.05
CA ALA A 11 3.90 -2.20 7.27
C ALA A 11 2.79 -3.22 7.54
N ARG A 12 1.81 -2.82 8.36
CA ARG A 12 0.62 -3.63 8.57
C ARG A 12 -0.26 -3.56 7.32
N THR A 13 -1.24 -4.45 7.24
CA THR A 13 -2.27 -4.39 6.20
C THR A 13 -2.95 -3.02 6.21
N MET A 14 -2.93 -2.33 5.07
CA MET A 14 -3.69 -1.11 4.86
C MET A 14 -5.17 -1.43 4.73
N LEU A 15 -6.02 -0.69 5.45
CA LEU A 15 -7.46 -0.85 5.35
C LEU A 15 -8.08 0.32 4.59
N THR A 16 -9.28 0.12 4.06
CA THR A 16 -10.04 1.16 3.36
C THR A 16 -10.47 2.30 4.30
N SER A 17 -10.44 2.04 5.61
CA SER A 17 -10.73 3.00 6.67
C SER A 17 -9.62 4.01 6.92
N GLU A 18 -8.49 3.96 6.21
CA GLU A 18 -7.34 4.83 6.44
C GLU A 18 -7.64 6.32 6.23
N GLY A 19 -8.70 6.64 5.49
CA GLY A 19 -9.24 8.00 5.38
C GLY A 19 -9.93 8.54 6.65
N PHE A 20 -10.05 7.72 7.70
CA PHE A 20 -10.60 8.08 9.01
C PHE A 20 -9.64 7.64 10.13
N VAL A 21 -9.71 8.33 11.27
CA VAL A 21 -8.96 7.95 12.47
C VAL A 21 -9.70 6.82 13.19
N SER A 22 -9.05 5.69 13.31
CA SER A 22 -9.56 4.47 13.95
C SER A 22 -8.42 3.72 14.65
N ARG A 23 -8.74 2.62 15.35
CA ARG A 23 -7.72 1.80 16.05
C ARG A 23 -6.73 1.13 15.10
N SER A 24 -7.08 0.97 13.82
CA SER A 24 -6.23 0.33 12.80
C SER A 24 -5.43 1.32 11.98
N THR A 25 -5.74 2.61 12.06
CA THR A 25 -5.09 3.67 11.27
C THR A 25 -3.59 3.66 11.49
N HIS A 26 -2.83 3.71 10.40
CA HIS A 26 -1.38 3.86 10.47
C HIS A 26 -1.00 5.24 11.02
N VAL A 27 -0.21 5.26 12.09
CA VAL A 27 0.32 6.49 12.70
C VAL A 27 1.82 6.37 12.82
N VAL A 28 2.56 7.25 12.18
CA VAL A 28 4.03 7.25 12.16
C VAL A 28 4.58 8.52 12.81
N ALA A 29 5.80 8.44 13.34
CA ALA A 29 6.55 9.61 13.77
C ALA A 29 7.34 10.19 12.59
N ASP A 30 7.20 11.49 12.35
CA ASP A 30 8.00 12.19 11.35
C ASP A 30 9.49 12.16 11.75
N PRO A 31 10.41 11.67 10.89
CA PRO A 31 11.80 11.50 11.28
C PRO A 31 12.51 12.80 11.71
N ARG A 32 12.08 13.94 11.18
CA ARG A 32 12.72 15.25 11.43
C ARG A 32 12.14 15.95 12.64
N THR A 33 10.82 15.91 12.78
CA THR A 33 10.08 16.69 13.79
C THR A 33 9.61 15.85 14.97
N GLN A 34 9.67 14.52 14.86
CA GLN A 34 9.14 13.55 15.83
C GLN A 34 7.63 13.71 16.09
N ARG A 35 6.92 14.48 15.26
CA ARG A 35 5.47 14.64 15.35
C ARG A 35 4.76 13.42 14.82
N LEU A 36 3.69 13.01 15.51
CA LEU A 36 2.83 11.93 15.07
C LEU A 36 1.92 12.41 13.94
N ARG A 37 1.84 11.61 12.87
CA ARG A 37 0.96 11.87 11.73
C ARG A 37 0.47 10.56 11.11
N THR A 38 -0.57 10.65 10.29
CA THR A 38 -0.98 9.56 9.42
C THR A 38 -0.10 9.50 8.17
N LEU A 39 -0.22 8.39 7.44
CA LEU A 39 0.37 8.26 6.12
C LEU A 39 -0.31 9.22 5.15
N THR A 40 0.49 9.75 4.21
CA THR A 40 0.02 10.54 3.07
C THR A 40 -0.48 9.62 1.95
N PRO A 41 -1.28 10.13 0.99
CA PRO A 41 -1.73 9.30 -0.13
C PRO A 41 -0.60 8.69 -0.95
N ILE A 42 0.51 9.43 -1.13
CA ILE A 42 1.70 8.94 -1.85
C ILE A 42 2.41 7.83 -1.06
N GLU A 43 2.51 7.96 0.26
CA GLU A 43 3.05 6.87 1.09
C GLU A 43 2.18 5.62 1.00
N CYS A 44 0.85 5.77 0.93
CA CYS A 44 -0.06 4.65 0.72
C CYS A 44 0.13 3.98 -0.65
N GLU A 45 0.32 4.76 -1.71
CA GLU A 45 0.65 4.24 -3.06
C GLU A 45 1.94 3.43 -3.04
N ARG A 46 3.00 4.00 -2.46
CA ARG A 46 4.32 3.35 -2.36
C ARG A 46 4.28 2.08 -1.51
N LEU A 47 3.49 2.05 -0.43
CA LEU A 47 3.33 0.84 0.39
C LEU A 47 2.78 -0.34 -0.42
N ASN A 48 1.86 -0.07 -1.34
CA ASN A 48 1.33 -1.07 -2.27
C ASN A 48 2.20 -1.25 -3.53
N GLY A 49 3.31 -0.52 -3.66
CA GLY A 49 4.21 -0.59 -4.81
C GLY A 49 3.72 0.12 -6.07
N PHE A 50 2.74 1.02 -5.95
CA PHE A 50 2.32 1.89 -7.05
C PHE A 50 3.32 3.04 -7.25
N PRO A 51 3.43 3.57 -8.48
CA PRO A 51 4.13 4.83 -8.73
C PRO A 51 3.50 6.00 -7.97
N ASP A 52 4.28 7.06 -7.74
CA ASP A 52 3.76 8.30 -7.17
C ASP A 52 2.63 8.88 -8.02
N ASP A 53 1.60 9.41 -7.36
CA ASP A 53 0.44 10.06 -7.98
C ASP A 53 -0.42 9.13 -8.84
N TRP A 54 -0.33 7.83 -8.62
CA TRP A 54 -1.21 6.84 -9.26
C TRP A 54 -2.71 7.11 -9.05
N THR A 55 -3.08 7.67 -7.89
CA THR A 55 -4.47 8.05 -7.56
C THR A 55 -4.71 9.56 -7.66
N ALA A 56 -3.85 10.31 -8.36
CA ALA A 56 -4.07 11.72 -8.59
C ALA A 56 -5.40 11.98 -9.34
N GLY A 57 -6.03 13.11 -9.03
CA GLY A 57 -7.35 13.48 -9.56
C GLY A 57 -8.54 12.90 -8.79
N MET A 58 -8.32 11.93 -7.88
CA MET A 58 -9.36 11.46 -6.96
C MET A 58 -9.46 12.37 -5.72
N PRO A 59 -10.66 12.54 -5.12
CA PRO A 59 -10.78 13.10 -3.79
C PRO A 59 -9.92 12.33 -2.79
N GLU A 60 -9.29 13.03 -1.84
CA GLU A 60 -8.29 12.43 -0.94
C GLU A 60 -8.78 11.16 -0.24
N ARG A 61 -10.02 11.17 0.27
CA ARG A 61 -10.64 9.99 0.90
C ARG A 61 -10.72 8.77 -0.03
N LEU A 62 -10.98 9.00 -1.31
CA LEU A 62 -11.06 7.94 -2.30
C LEU A 62 -9.68 7.37 -2.64
N ARG A 63 -8.60 8.17 -2.49
CA ARG A 63 -7.22 7.68 -2.63
C ARG A 63 -6.93 6.61 -1.58
N TYR A 64 -7.24 6.87 -0.30
CA TYR A 64 -7.07 5.87 0.78
C TYR A 64 -7.99 4.66 0.60
N PHE A 65 -9.24 4.86 0.21
CA PHE A 65 -10.17 3.76 -0.05
C PHE A 65 -9.67 2.84 -1.20
N THR A 66 -9.09 3.44 -2.24
CA THR A 66 -8.51 2.70 -3.37
C THR A 66 -7.30 1.90 -2.91
N MET A 67 -6.40 2.51 -2.14
CA MET A 67 -5.21 1.84 -1.62
C MET A 67 -5.52 0.74 -0.60
N GLY A 68 -6.56 0.89 0.22
CA GLY A 68 -7.00 -0.16 1.14
C GLY A 68 -7.59 -1.41 0.47
N ASN A 69 -8.05 -1.30 -0.78
CA ASN A 69 -8.52 -2.44 -1.58
C ASN A 69 -7.46 -2.94 -2.59
N ALA A 70 -6.34 -2.24 -2.72
CA ALA A 70 -5.37 -2.53 -3.76
C ALA A 70 -4.55 -3.80 -3.44
N LEU A 71 -4.04 -4.42 -4.49
CA LEU A 71 -3.07 -5.51 -4.38
C LEU A 71 -1.65 -4.94 -4.47
N VAL A 72 -0.72 -5.60 -3.77
CA VAL A 72 0.70 -5.21 -3.77
C VAL A 72 1.34 -5.52 -5.13
N VAL A 73 1.72 -4.48 -5.86
CA VAL A 73 2.18 -4.56 -7.27
C VAL A 73 3.31 -5.58 -7.48
N PRO A 74 4.39 -5.61 -6.67
CA PRO A 74 5.43 -6.63 -6.80
C PRO A 74 4.92 -8.07 -6.70
N LEU A 75 3.93 -8.34 -5.83
CA LEU A 75 3.36 -9.68 -5.66
C LEU A 75 2.53 -10.08 -6.87
N VAL A 76 1.67 -9.18 -7.35
CA VAL A 76 0.88 -9.40 -8.57
C VAL A 76 1.78 -9.65 -9.78
N LYS A 77 2.86 -8.88 -9.91
CA LYS A 77 3.86 -9.07 -10.97
C LYS A 77 4.55 -10.44 -10.88
N ALA A 78 4.89 -10.91 -9.69
CA ALA A 78 5.50 -12.23 -9.48
C ALA A 78 4.52 -13.37 -9.86
N MET A 79 3.26 -13.27 -9.45
CA MET A 79 2.21 -14.21 -9.83
C MET A 79 1.98 -14.23 -11.35
N GLY A 80 1.92 -13.04 -11.97
CA GLY A 80 1.76 -12.91 -13.42
C GLY A 80 2.87 -13.61 -14.20
N LYS A 81 4.13 -13.45 -13.81
CA LYS A 81 5.26 -14.17 -14.43
C LYS A 81 5.12 -15.69 -14.32
N ARG A 82 4.64 -16.19 -13.17
CA ARG A 82 4.43 -17.63 -12.98
C ARG A 82 3.34 -18.16 -13.89
N ILE A 83 2.23 -17.41 -14.03
CA ILE A 83 1.12 -17.77 -14.92
C ILE A 83 1.59 -17.77 -16.38
N SER A 84 2.34 -16.75 -16.81
CA SER A 84 2.88 -16.69 -18.17
C SER A 84 3.79 -17.87 -18.50
N ALA A 85 4.70 -18.24 -17.59
CA ALA A 85 5.59 -19.38 -17.79
C ALA A 85 4.82 -20.70 -17.95
N LEU A 86 3.75 -20.91 -17.17
CA LEU A 86 2.90 -22.10 -17.30
C LEU A 86 2.15 -22.12 -18.65
N ALA A 87 1.65 -20.97 -19.09
CA ALA A 87 0.96 -20.86 -20.38
C ALA A 87 1.91 -21.14 -21.58
N GLU A 88 3.16 -20.70 -21.50
CA GLU A 88 4.19 -20.98 -22.50
C GLU A 88 4.58 -22.47 -22.54
N ASP A 89 4.62 -23.14 -21.38
CA ASP A 89 4.91 -24.58 -21.28
C ASP A 89 3.78 -25.44 -21.88
N GLU A 90 2.52 -25.05 -21.67
CA GLU A 90 1.35 -25.72 -22.27
C GLU A 90 1.34 -25.61 -23.80
N GLN A 91 1.73 -24.46 -24.37
CA GLN A 91 1.78 -24.27 -25.83
C GLN A 91 2.89 -25.08 -26.51
N ARG A 92 3.89 -25.55 -25.76
CA ARG A 92 5.02 -26.34 -26.27
C ARG A 92 4.77 -27.85 -26.20
N SER A 93 3.72 -28.28 -25.49
CA SER A 93 3.32 -29.69 -25.32
C SER A 93 2.31 -30.11 -26.38
#